data_AF-A0A7C4XHF5-F1
#
_entry.id   AF-A0A7C4XHF5-F1
#
_cell.length_a   1.000
_cell.length_b   1.000
_cell.length_c   1.000
_cell.angle_alpha   90.00
_cell.angle_beta   90.00
_cell.angle_gamma   90.00
#
_symmetry.space_group_name_H-M   'P 1'
#
loop_
_entity.id
_entity.type
_entity.pdbx_description
1 polymer ?
#
loop_
_entity_poly.entity_id
_entity_poly.type
_entity_poly.pdbx_seq_one_letter_code
_entity_poly.pdbx_strand_id
1 'polypeptide(L)'
;EVGYVVANIRELSDVRVGDTITDFGNPAEKPLPGYEPPMQMVFSDFYPGAMTDYPKLRTAFEKLAINDASFTFSPQNSQALGFGFRCGFLGLLHMEIVQERLERENDIDVVQTAPTVSYEILMSDGTIKRIDSPSELPDRSVIAEIREPFVKLEIITSSDSLGGIMKLADERRCKLIKTEYLGPTRVMLEYKAPLAEIVYDFYDLLKGISHGYATMDYEFIGFEAGDLVKIDILVNKVAVEALSLIVHRSNAEYRGRKMILKLRKAIPKHQFEIPLQVAIGGKIIARETIKAYRKDVLAKLYGGDVTRKMKLLKKQKEGKKRMKSIGQVNIPQEAFMSILDNSDD
;
A
#
# COMPACT_ATOMS: atom_id res chain seq x y z
N GLU A 1 41.61 -12.11 -9.99
CA GLU A 1 40.91 -12.82 -11.09
C GLU A 1 39.42 -12.80 -10.80
N VAL A 2 38.57 -12.87 -11.81
CA VAL A 2 37.10 -12.97 -11.65
C VAL A 2 36.70 -14.36 -12.11
N GLY A 3 35.98 -15.09 -11.27
CA GLY A 3 35.61 -16.48 -11.52
C GLY A 3 34.47 -16.94 -10.62
N TYR A 4 34.21 -18.25 -10.62
CA TYR A 4 33.22 -18.89 -9.76
C TYR A 4 33.85 -20.08 -9.04
N VAL A 5 33.30 -20.43 -7.88
CA VAL A 5 33.69 -21.60 -7.09
C VAL A 5 32.47 -22.49 -6.92
N VAL A 6 32.61 -23.78 -7.20
CA VAL A 6 31.58 -24.78 -6.94
C VAL A 6 31.94 -25.50 -5.66
N ALA A 7 31.21 -25.19 -4.58
CA ALA A 7 31.20 -25.97 -3.35
C ALA A 7 29.84 -26.67 -3.26
N ASN A 8 29.77 -27.85 -2.61
CA ASN A 8 28.54 -28.65 -2.45
C ASN A 8 27.52 -27.99 -1.49
N ILE A 9 27.24 -26.71 -1.69
CA ILE A 9 26.30 -25.91 -0.92
C ILE A 9 24.89 -26.23 -1.42
N ARG A 10 24.02 -26.64 -0.50
CA ARG A 10 22.67 -27.10 -0.83
C ARG A 10 21.60 -26.03 -0.59
N GLU A 11 21.84 -25.13 0.36
CA GLU A 11 20.89 -24.08 0.73
C GLU A 11 21.43 -22.73 0.28
N LEU A 12 20.61 -21.94 -0.42
CA LEU A 12 21.01 -20.62 -0.90
C LEU A 12 21.22 -19.62 0.26
N SER A 13 20.57 -19.84 1.41
CA SER A 13 20.74 -19.03 2.62
C SER A 13 22.16 -19.02 3.17
N ASP A 14 22.97 -20.03 2.82
CA ASP A 14 24.36 -20.18 3.25
C ASP A 14 25.34 -19.31 2.42
N VAL A 15 24.88 -18.71 1.31
CA VAL A 15 25.71 -17.88 0.43
C VAL A 15 25.01 -16.57 0.16
N ARG A 16 25.66 -15.46 0.56
CA ARG A 16 25.13 -14.12 0.33
C ARG A 16 26.03 -13.33 -0.62
N VAL A 17 25.41 -12.54 -1.49
CA VAL A 17 26.15 -11.67 -2.42
C VAL A 17 26.90 -10.62 -1.61
N GLY A 18 28.23 -10.60 -1.69
CA GLY A 18 29.09 -9.71 -0.91
C GLY A 18 29.75 -10.36 0.31
N ASP A 19 29.39 -11.61 0.63
CA ASP A 19 30.05 -12.37 1.68
C ASP A 19 31.51 -12.75 1.30
N THR A 20 32.34 -13.00 2.31
CA THR A 20 33.76 -13.30 2.12
C THR A 20 34.01 -14.80 2.29
N ILE A 21 34.41 -15.46 1.20
CA ILE A 21 34.87 -16.85 1.24
C ILE A 21 36.35 -16.87 1.62
N THR A 22 36.71 -17.65 2.64
CA THR A 22 38.11 -17.86 3.06
C THR A 22 38.41 -19.34 3.29
N ASP A 23 39.69 -19.68 3.41
CA ASP A 23 40.13 -21.06 3.64
C ASP A 23 39.88 -21.49 5.09
N PHE A 24 39.51 -22.75 5.31
CA PHE A 24 39.25 -23.27 6.66
C PHE A 24 40.53 -23.50 7.47
N GLY A 25 41.63 -23.92 6.82
CA GLY A 25 42.91 -24.18 7.47
C GLY A 25 43.72 -22.91 7.72
N ASN A 26 43.46 -21.85 6.95
CA ASN A 26 44.06 -20.53 7.13
C ASN A 26 43.02 -19.41 6.90
N PRO A 27 42.13 -19.18 7.87
CA PRO A 27 41.06 -18.19 7.73
C PRO A 27 41.61 -16.77 7.72
N ALA A 28 41.03 -15.91 6.89
CA ALA A 28 41.29 -14.48 6.92
C ALA A 28 40.86 -13.87 8.27
N GLU A 29 41.68 -12.97 8.82
CA GLU A 29 41.40 -12.35 10.13
C GLU A 29 40.14 -11.49 10.15
N LYS A 30 39.77 -10.91 9.00
CA LYS A 30 38.61 -10.03 8.85
C LYS A 30 37.91 -10.30 7.51
N PRO A 31 36.56 -10.28 7.49
CA PRO A 31 35.82 -10.26 6.25
C PRO A 31 36.10 -8.96 5.49
N LEU A 32 35.88 -8.99 4.18
CA LEU A 32 35.95 -7.78 3.37
C LEU A 32 34.87 -6.77 3.83
N PRO A 33 35.23 -5.48 3.94
CA PRO A 33 34.25 -4.45 4.30
C PRO A 33 33.27 -4.19 3.15
N GLY A 34 32.06 -3.75 3.49
CA GLY A 34 31.10 -3.21 2.52
C GLY A 34 29.90 -4.10 2.20
N TYR A 35 29.80 -5.31 2.77
CA TYR A 35 28.57 -6.08 2.67
C TYR A 35 27.54 -5.62 3.69
N GLU A 36 26.39 -5.16 3.21
CA GLU A 36 25.19 -4.97 3.98
C GLU A 36 24.06 -5.79 3.35
N PRO A 37 23.22 -6.48 4.15
CA PRO A 37 22.06 -7.19 3.62
C PRO A 37 21.13 -6.21 2.88
N PRO A 38 20.57 -6.62 1.72
CA PRO A 38 19.59 -5.80 1.04
C PRO A 38 18.40 -5.53 1.97
N MET A 39 18.14 -4.25 2.24
CA MET A 39 16.99 -3.83 3.03
C MET A 39 15.79 -3.61 2.11
N GLN A 40 14.70 -4.31 2.40
CA GLN A 40 13.43 -4.10 1.71
C GLN A 40 12.83 -2.77 2.16
N MET A 41 12.61 -1.87 1.20
CA MET A 41 12.08 -0.53 1.45
C MET A 41 10.58 -0.44 1.15
N VAL A 42 10.08 -1.34 0.28
CA VAL A 42 8.70 -1.37 -0.19
C VAL A 42 8.11 -2.73 0.13
N PHE A 43 6.90 -2.72 0.67
CA PHE A 43 6.15 -3.92 1.02
C PHE A 43 4.77 -3.91 0.41
N SER A 44 4.33 -5.03 -0.13
CA SER A 44 2.96 -5.21 -0.60
C SER A 44 2.49 -6.63 -0.30
N ASP A 45 1.21 -6.77 0.03
CA ASP A 45 0.59 -8.07 0.20
C ASP A 45 0.14 -8.62 -1.15
N PHE A 46 0.53 -9.86 -1.44
CA PHE A 46 0.16 -10.62 -2.62
C PHE A 46 -0.83 -11.73 -2.22
N TYR A 47 -1.98 -11.75 -2.87
CA TYR A 47 -3.03 -12.75 -2.68
C TYR A 47 -3.24 -13.53 -3.98
N PRO A 48 -3.68 -14.79 -3.90
CA PRO A 48 -4.03 -15.55 -5.09
C PRO A 48 -5.20 -14.91 -5.84
N GLY A 49 -5.06 -14.76 -7.16
CA GLY A 49 -6.13 -14.39 -8.07
C GLY A 49 -7.13 -15.53 -8.30
N ALA A 50 -8.13 -15.30 -9.16
CA ALA A 50 -9.26 -16.21 -9.32
C ALA A 50 -8.86 -17.60 -9.85
N MET A 51 -7.74 -17.69 -10.57
CA MET A 51 -7.25 -18.90 -11.22
C MET A 51 -6.08 -19.55 -10.47
N THR A 52 -5.70 -19.03 -9.30
CA THR A 52 -4.50 -19.47 -8.57
C THR A 52 -4.85 -19.97 -7.17
N ASP A 53 -4.30 -21.12 -6.80
CA ASP A 53 -4.43 -21.62 -5.44
C ASP A 53 -3.24 -21.18 -4.57
N TYR A 54 -3.49 -20.96 -3.28
CA TYR A 54 -2.46 -20.58 -2.30
C TYR A 54 -1.20 -21.49 -2.31
N PRO A 55 -1.29 -22.83 -2.39
CA PRO A 55 -0.10 -23.68 -2.49
C PRO A 55 0.72 -23.46 -3.77
N LYS A 56 0.06 -23.17 -4.89
CA LYS A 56 0.72 -22.85 -6.17
C LYS A 56 1.48 -21.53 -6.04
N LEU A 57 0.85 -20.52 -5.45
CA LEU A 57 1.47 -19.21 -5.16
C LEU A 57 2.70 -19.35 -4.25
N ARG A 58 2.57 -20.11 -3.15
CA ARG A 58 3.68 -20.39 -2.22
C ARG A 58 4.88 -21.02 -2.93
N THR A 59 4.62 -22.03 -3.75
CA THR A 59 5.67 -22.75 -4.49
C THR A 59 6.37 -21.83 -5.49
N ALA A 60 5.62 -20.91 -6.11
CA ALA A 60 6.20 -19.90 -6.99
C ALA A 60 7.12 -18.93 -6.22
N PHE A 61 6.71 -18.47 -5.04
CA PHE A 61 7.53 -17.57 -4.20
C PHE A 61 8.78 -18.26 -3.67
N GLU A 62 8.69 -19.53 -3.26
CA GLU A 62 9.86 -20.31 -2.85
C GLU A 62 10.85 -20.47 -4.00
N LYS A 63 10.38 -20.72 -5.23
CA LYS A 63 11.25 -20.77 -6.42
C LYS A 63 11.88 -19.42 -6.76
N LEU A 64 11.12 -18.33 -6.62
CA LEU A 64 11.61 -16.98 -6.91
C LEU A 64 12.68 -16.54 -5.90
N ALA A 65 12.44 -16.80 -4.61
CA ALA A 65 13.38 -16.46 -3.53
C ALA A 65 14.73 -17.21 -3.63
N ILE A 66 14.77 -18.36 -4.31
CA ILE A 66 16.04 -19.06 -4.63
C ILE A 66 16.88 -18.25 -5.63
N ASN A 67 16.25 -17.52 -6.54
CA ASN A 67 16.96 -16.76 -7.56
C ASN A 67 17.19 -15.29 -7.15
N ASP A 68 16.33 -14.75 -6.30
CA ASP A 68 16.38 -13.36 -5.86
C ASP A 68 16.54 -13.25 -4.34
N ALA A 69 17.77 -12.95 -3.90
CA ALA A 69 18.10 -12.81 -2.49
C ALA A 69 17.54 -11.54 -1.83
N SER A 70 17.01 -10.59 -2.62
CA SER A 70 16.44 -9.34 -2.12
C SER A 70 14.93 -9.43 -1.85
N PHE A 71 14.26 -10.40 -2.49
CA PHE A 71 12.85 -10.70 -2.29
C PHE A 71 12.63 -11.49 -1.00
N THR A 72 11.74 -10.99 -0.15
CA THR A 72 11.31 -11.69 1.07
C THR A 72 9.81 -11.83 1.09
N PHE A 73 9.29 -12.92 1.63
CA PHE A 73 7.85 -13.10 1.80
C PHE A 73 7.54 -13.76 3.14
N SER A 74 6.41 -13.39 3.74
CA SER A 74 5.89 -14.01 4.96
C SER A 74 4.39 -14.26 4.84
N PRO A 75 3.84 -15.36 5.41
CA PRO A 75 2.41 -15.64 5.32
C PRO A 75 1.57 -14.55 5.98
N GLN A 76 0.52 -14.10 5.30
CA GLN A 76 -0.41 -13.08 5.78
C GLN A 76 -1.84 -13.58 5.60
N ASN A 77 -2.73 -13.24 6.53
CA ASN A 77 -4.16 -13.57 6.43
C ASN A 77 -5.00 -12.30 6.49
N SER A 78 -5.89 -12.13 5.52
CA SER A 78 -6.84 -11.02 5.44
C SER A 78 -8.26 -11.55 5.56
N GLN A 79 -9.10 -10.88 6.35
CA GLN A 79 -10.52 -11.23 6.46
C GLN A 79 -11.28 -11.10 5.12
N ALA A 80 -10.78 -10.26 4.20
CA ALA A 80 -11.44 -9.99 2.92
C ALA A 80 -10.89 -10.85 1.77
N LEU A 81 -9.56 -11.07 1.74
CA LEU A 81 -8.87 -11.75 0.63
C LEU A 81 -8.41 -13.17 0.98
N GLY A 82 -8.54 -13.59 2.24
CA GLY A 82 -8.10 -14.90 2.71
C GLY A 82 -6.57 -14.95 2.88
N PHE A 83 -6.00 -16.11 2.56
CA PHE A 83 -4.58 -16.38 2.73
C PHE A 83 -3.76 -15.78 1.58
N GLY A 84 -2.74 -15.01 1.93
CA GLY A 84 -1.77 -14.44 1.00
C GLY A 84 -0.39 -14.37 1.65
N PHE A 85 0.46 -13.52 1.11
CA PHE A 85 1.78 -13.27 1.64
C PHE A 85 2.09 -11.78 1.65
N ARG A 86 2.75 -11.34 2.71
CA ARG A 86 3.40 -10.04 2.80
C ARG A 86 4.76 -10.14 2.09
N CYS A 87 4.92 -9.45 0.97
CA CYS A 87 6.14 -9.45 0.18
C CYS A 87 6.93 -8.15 0.39
N GLY A 88 8.26 -8.27 0.47
CA GLY A 88 9.20 -7.16 0.62
C GLY A 88 10.10 -7.05 -0.60
N PHE A 89 10.32 -5.81 -1.05
CA PHE A 89 11.01 -5.45 -2.29
C PHE A 89 12.00 -4.31 -2.04
N LEU A 90 13.06 -4.25 -2.84
CA LEU A 90 13.99 -3.11 -2.88
C LEU A 90 13.31 -1.79 -3.28
N GLY A 91 12.30 -1.85 -4.14
CA GLY A 91 11.61 -0.68 -4.68
C GLY A 91 10.44 -1.07 -5.58
N LEU A 92 9.81 -0.07 -6.18
CA LEU A 92 8.64 -0.27 -7.05
C LEU A 92 8.94 -1.09 -8.31
N LEU A 93 10.01 -0.76 -9.03
CA LEU A 93 10.38 -1.50 -10.24
C LEU A 93 10.67 -2.98 -9.94
N HIS A 94 11.31 -3.24 -8.79
CA HIS A 94 11.56 -4.60 -8.34
C HIS A 94 10.24 -5.36 -8.08
N MET A 95 9.25 -4.70 -7.47
CA MET A 95 7.92 -5.26 -7.28
C MET A 95 7.24 -5.61 -8.61
N GLU A 96 7.28 -4.71 -9.59
CA GLU A 96 6.69 -4.93 -10.92
C GLU A 96 7.36 -6.10 -11.66
N ILE A 97 8.69 -6.16 -11.64
CA ILE A 97 9.45 -7.27 -12.24
C ILE A 97 9.09 -8.60 -11.56
N VAL A 98 9.05 -8.62 -10.23
CA VAL A 98 8.67 -9.82 -9.49
C VAL A 98 7.26 -10.26 -9.86
N GLN A 99 6.29 -9.35 -9.88
CA GLN A 99 4.92 -9.64 -10.29
C GLN A 99 4.87 -10.23 -11.71
N GLU A 100 5.48 -9.56 -12.69
CA GLU A 100 5.46 -9.98 -14.09
C GLU A 100 6.15 -11.35 -14.29
N ARG A 101 7.23 -11.62 -13.55
CA ARG A 101 7.91 -12.93 -13.55
C ARG A 101 7.02 -14.01 -12.99
N LEU A 102 6.34 -13.76 -11.87
CA LEU A 102 5.40 -14.70 -11.28
C LEU A 102 4.29 -15.07 -12.26
N GLU A 103 3.67 -14.07 -12.88
CA GLU A 103 2.58 -14.29 -13.83
C GLU A 103 3.05 -15.06 -15.08
N ARG A 104 4.19 -14.68 -15.66
CA ARG A 104 4.70 -15.30 -16.89
C ARG A 104 5.39 -16.64 -16.70
N GLU A 105 6.22 -16.80 -15.67
CA GLU A 105 7.03 -18.01 -15.47
C GLU A 105 6.24 -19.13 -14.78
N ASN A 106 5.24 -18.78 -13.97
CA ASN A 106 4.50 -19.76 -13.15
C ASN A 106 3.01 -19.90 -13.51
N ASP A 107 2.52 -19.15 -14.50
CA ASP A 107 1.12 -19.15 -14.93
C ASP A 107 0.19 -18.97 -13.72
N ILE A 108 0.51 -17.96 -12.90
CA ILE A 108 -0.27 -17.58 -11.73
C ILE A 108 -0.84 -16.19 -11.93
N ASP A 109 -2.01 -15.99 -11.36
CA ASP A 109 -2.70 -14.72 -11.28
C ASP A 109 -2.56 -14.22 -9.85
N VAL A 110 -2.05 -13.01 -9.67
CA VAL A 110 -1.76 -12.43 -8.36
C VAL A 110 -2.45 -11.11 -8.17
N VAL A 111 -3.02 -10.95 -6.99
CA VAL A 111 -3.66 -9.73 -6.53
C VAL A 111 -2.68 -9.03 -5.59
N GLN A 112 -2.30 -7.80 -5.89
CA GLN A 112 -1.43 -7.03 -5.01
C GLN A 112 -2.17 -5.88 -4.32
N THR A 113 -1.81 -5.60 -3.08
CA THR A 113 -2.27 -4.41 -2.36
C THR A 113 -1.48 -3.17 -2.74
N ALA A 114 -1.96 -2.00 -2.31
CA ALA A 114 -1.18 -0.78 -2.41
C ALA A 114 0.15 -0.93 -1.66
N PRO A 115 1.28 -0.53 -2.27
CA PRO A 115 2.57 -0.65 -1.64
C PRO A 115 2.66 0.25 -0.41
N THR A 116 3.37 -0.24 0.60
CA THR A 116 3.57 0.38 1.90
C THR A 116 5.05 0.42 2.23
N VAL A 117 5.43 1.28 3.17
CA VAL A 117 6.82 1.43 3.62
C VAL A 117 6.92 1.04 5.10
N SER A 118 8.11 0.65 5.55
CA SER A 118 8.36 0.43 6.97
C SER A 118 8.38 1.76 7.73
N TYR A 119 7.85 1.78 8.94
CA TYR A 119 7.92 2.93 9.86
C TYR A 119 8.68 2.55 11.13
N GLU A 120 9.36 3.51 11.74
CA GLU A 120 9.94 3.35 13.06
C GLU A 120 9.07 4.05 14.10
N ILE A 121 8.68 3.30 15.13
CA ILE A 121 7.89 3.80 16.24
C ILE A 121 8.81 3.93 17.43
N LEU A 122 8.98 5.17 17.89
CA LEU A 122 9.58 5.43 19.19
C LEU A 122 8.48 5.26 20.24
N MET A 123 8.63 4.23 21.07
CA MET A 123 7.74 3.94 22.18
C MET A 123 8.02 4.90 23.35
N SER A 124 7.04 5.08 24.24
CA SER A 124 7.18 5.95 25.42
C SER A 124 8.25 5.47 26.41
N ASP A 125 8.65 4.20 26.35
CA ASP A 125 9.75 3.62 27.13
C ASP A 125 11.14 3.84 26.49
N GLY A 126 11.20 4.48 25.32
CA GLY A 126 12.43 4.74 24.58
C GLY A 126 12.84 3.62 23.63
N THR A 127 12.11 2.50 23.56
CA THR A 127 12.37 1.43 22.60
C THR A 127 11.96 1.84 21.19
N ILE A 128 12.73 1.45 20.18
CA ILE A 128 12.41 1.66 18.78
C ILE A 128 11.89 0.34 18.21
N LYS A 129 10.65 0.35 17.73
CA LYS A 129 10.03 -0.78 17.05
C LYS A 129 9.80 -0.44 15.59
N ARG A 130 10.31 -1.27 14.68
CA ARG A 130 9.95 -1.17 13.26
C ARG A 130 8.63 -1.90 13.02
N ILE A 131 7.75 -1.27 12.25
CA ILE A 131 6.51 -1.86 11.78
C ILE A 131 6.48 -1.84 10.27
N ASP A 132 6.01 -2.93 9.68
CA ASP A 132 5.84 -3.00 8.22
C ASP A 132 4.37 -2.78 7.86
N SER A 133 3.44 -3.25 8.70
CA SER A 133 2.00 -3.12 8.48
C SER A 133 1.35 -2.05 9.39
N PRO A 134 0.39 -1.26 8.87
CA PRO A 134 -0.45 -0.40 9.70
C PRO A 134 -1.20 -1.14 10.81
N SER A 135 -1.44 -2.45 10.68
CA SER A 135 -2.09 -3.26 11.71
C SER A 135 -1.20 -3.52 12.94
N GLU A 136 0.12 -3.45 12.78
CA GLU A 136 1.07 -3.65 13.88
C GLU A 136 1.29 -2.39 14.73
N LEU A 137 0.73 -1.27 14.31
CA LEU A 137 0.83 0.01 15.01
C LEU A 137 0.18 -0.12 16.40
N PRO A 138 0.95 0.03 17.49
CA PRO A 138 0.43 -0.11 18.84
C PRO A 138 -0.51 1.05 19.20
N ASP A 139 -1.17 0.93 20.36
CA ASP A 139 -2.05 1.98 20.84
C ASP A 139 -1.31 3.33 20.99
N ARG A 140 -1.98 4.41 20.61
CA ARG A 140 -1.40 5.77 20.66
C ARG A 140 -0.91 6.18 22.04
N SER A 141 -1.41 5.56 23.12
CA SER A 141 -0.99 5.87 24.48
C SER A 141 0.45 5.46 24.79
N VAL A 142 1.02 4.52 24.04
CA VAL A 142 2.39 4.03 24.24
C VAL A 142 3.37 4.52 23.17
N ILE A 143 2.90 5.35 22.23
CA ILE A 143 3.69 5.91 21.15
C ILE A 143 4.17 7.31 21.57
N ALA A 144 5.48 7.54 21.55
CA ALA A 144 6.05 8.87 21.66
C ALA A 144 6.06 9.57 20.29
N GLU A 145 6.63 8.92 19.28
CA GLU A 145 6.78 9.49 17.93
C GLU A 145 6.69 8.40 16.86
N ILE A 146 6.15 8.75 15.69
CA ILE A 146 6.18 7.90 14.50
C ILE A 146 7.15 8.54 13.51
N ARG A 147 8.12 7.74 13.06
CA ARG A 147 9.15 8.15 12.12
C ARG A 147 8.93 7.47 10.77
N GLU A 148 8.88 8.27 9.72
CA GLU A 148 8.76 7.79 8.34
C GLU A 148 10.14 7.76 7.66
N PRO A 149 10.34 6.84 6.71
CA PRO A 149 11.56 6.77 5.93
C PRO A 149 11.63 7.95 4.96
N PHE A 150 12.76 8.66 4.99
CA PHE A 150 13.09 9.71 4.06
C PHE A 150 14.13 9.24 3.07
N VAL A 151 14.01 9.77 1.85
CA VAL A 151 14.97 9.59 0.78
C VAL A 151 15.47 10.92 0.27
N LYS A 152 16.71 10.92 -0.19
CA LYS A 152 17.23 11.92 -1.11
C LYS A 152 16.75 11.51 -2.50
N LEU A 153 15.93 12.36 -3.11
CA LEU A 153 15.28 12.14 -4.39
C LEU A 153 15.94 13.03 -5.43
N GLU A 154 16.54 12.44 -6.45
CA GLU A 154 17.13 13.16 -7.57
C GLU A 154 16.24 13.02 -8.81
N ILE A 155 15.81 14.16 -9.37
CA ILE A 155 14.99 14.21 -10.57
C ILE A 155 15.74 15.00 -11.65
N ILE A 156 16.00 14.36 -12.78
CA ILE A 156 16.55 15.02 -13.96
C ILE A 156 15.43 15.20 -14.97
N THR A 157 15.23 16.42 -15.46
CA THR A 157 14.13 16.75 -16.36
C THR A 157 14.50 17.91 -17.29
N SER A 158 13.62 18.20 -18.26
CA SER A 158 13.76 19.38 -19.11
C SER A 158 13.32 20.66 -18.39
N SER A 159 13.86 21.80 -18.81
CA SER A 159 13.44 23.12 -18.30
C SER A 159 11.94 23.39 -18.45
N ASP A 160 11.32 22.81 -19.47
CA ASP A 160 9.92 23.06 -19.83
C ASP A 160 8.95 22.38 -18.86
N SER A 161 9.33 21.22 -18.32
CA SER A 161 8.52 20.45 -17.35
C SER A 161 8.82 20.81 -15.89
N LEU A 162 9.80 21.69 -15.64
CA LEU A 162 10.27 22.06 -14.31
C LEU A 162 9.13 22.52 -13.38
N GLY A 163 8.30 23.46 -13.84
CA GLY A 163 7.23 24.03 -13.01
C GLY A 163 6.17 23.00 -12.58
N GLY A 164 5.83 22.06 -13.47
CA GLY A 164 4.89 20.99 -13.16
C GLY A 164 5.47 20.01 -12.12
N ILE A 165 6.76 19.69 -12.24
CA ILE A 165 7.45 18.77 -11.32
C ILE A 165 7.63 19.40 -9.94
N MET A 166 7.97 20.69 -9.86
CA MET A 166 8.07 21.40 -8.57
C MET A 166 6.72 21.39 -7.83
N LYS A 167 5.62 21.63 -8.57
CA LYS A 167 4.28 21.57 -7.98
C LYS A 167 3.93 20.16 -7.47
N LEU A 168 4.27 19.12 -8.24
CA LEU A 168 4.07 17.73 -7.80
C LEU A 168 4.87 17.41 -6.54
N ALA A 169 6.13 17.86 -6.48
CA ALA A 169 7.01 17.69 -5.33
C ALA A 169 6.44 18.38 -4.07
N ASP A 170 5.94 19.62 -4.21
CA ASP A 170 5.33 20.35 -3.11
C ASP A 170 4.06 19.65 -2.57
N GLU A 171 3.20 19.16 -3.46
CA GLU A 171 1.99 18.40 -3.08
C GLU A 171 2.33 17.09 -2.33
N ARG A 172 3.53 16.56 -2.55
CA ARG A 172 4.04 15.31 -1.97
C ARG A 172 4.97 15.53 -0.78
N ARG A 173 5.00 16.75 -0.21
CA ARG A 173 5.80 17.13 0.97
C ARG A 173 7.31 17.00 0.74
N CYS A 174 7.76 17.03 -0.51
CA CYS A 174 9.17 17.03 -0.85
C CYS A 174 9.76 18.41 -0.54
N LYS A 175 10.91 18.46 0.13
CA LYS A 175 11.63 19.71 0.41
C LYS A 175 12.78 19.84 -0.58
N LEU A 176 12.78 20.90 -1.38
CA LEU A 176 13.87 21.18 -2.32
C LEU A 176 15.17 21.44 -1.54
N ILE A 177 16.21 20.67 -1.86
CA ILE A 177 17.57 20.84 -1.32
C ILE A 177 18.39 21.67 -2.29
N LYS A 178 18.42 21.25 -3.56
CA LYS A 178 19.30 21.83 -4.58
C LYS A 178 18.63 21.81 -5.94
N THR A 179 18.92 22.83 -6.74
CA THR A 179 18.63 22.87 -8.17
C THR A 179 19.92 23.12 -8.92
N GLU A 180 20.23 22.27 -9.89
CA GLU A 180 21.45 22.35 -10.69
C GLU A 180 21.10 22.26 -12.17
N TYR A 181 21.61 23.20 -12.96
CA TYR A 181 21.45 23.20 -14.41
C TYR A 181 22.60 22.41 -15.03
N LEU A 182 22.30 21.20 -15.50
CA LEU A 182 23.28 20.34 -16.19
C LEU A 182 23.58 20.83 -17.62
N GLY A 183 22.77 21.76 -18.13
CA GLY A 183 22.93 22.39 -19.43
C GLY A 183 21.79 23.39 -19.71
N PRO A 184 21.67 23.90 -20.96
CA PRO A 184 20.65 24.88 -21.31
C PRO A 184 19.22 24.33 -21.26
N THR A 185 19.04 23.02 -21.42
CA THR A 185 17.71 22.37 -21.51
C THR A 185 17.45 21.35 -20.41
N ARG A 186 18.45 21.02 -19.58
CA ARG A 186 18.35 19.98 -18.55
C ARG A 186 18.60 20.55 -17.17
N VAL A 187 17.72 20.20 -16.24
CA VAL A 187 17.77 20.59 -14.84
C VAL A 187 17.73 19.34 -13.98
N MET A 188 18.58 19.31 -12.96
CA MET A 188 18.59 18.33 -11.89
C MET A 188 18.04 18.99 -10.62
N LEU A 189 17.07 18.32 -10.01
CA LEU A 189 16.44 18.74 -8.76
C LEU A 189 16.74 17.68 -7.71
N GLU A 190 17.26 18.13 -6.58
CA GLU A 190 17.50 17.30 -5.41
C GLU A 190 16.46 17.66 -4.34
N TYR A 191 15.69 16.67 -3.92
CA TYR A 191 14.66 16.81 -2.90
C TYR A 191 14.96 15.89 -1.72
N LYS A 192 14.54 16.33 -0.54
CA LYS A 192 14.34 15.47 0.61
C LYS A 192 12.87 15.09 0.65
N ALA A 193 12.55 13.81 0.49
CA ALA A 193 11.19 13.35 0.29
C ALA A 193 10.82 12.17 1.19
N PRO A 194 9.58 12.11 1.73
CA PRO A 194 9.10 10.92 2.40
C PRO A 194 8.88 9.79 1.38
N LEU A 195 9.45 8.60 1.62
CA LEU A 195 9.34 7.47 0.70
C LEU A 195 7.87 7.04 0.52
N ALA A 196 7.06 7.13 1.57
CA ALA A 196 5.63 6.80 1.52
C ALA A 196 4.83 7.62 0.48
N GLU A 197 5.28 8.83 0.16
CA GLU A 197 4.63 9.69 -0.84
C GLU A 197 5.12 9.39 -2.26
N ILE A 198 6.34 8.88 -2.41
CA ILE A 198 6.93 8.52 -3.70
C ILE A 198 6.39 7.17 -4.19
N VAL A 199 6.26 6.21 -3.29
CA VAL A 199 5.93 4.80 -3.61
C VAL A 199 4.51 4.62 -4.16
N TYR A 200 3.62 5.61 -4.03
CA TYR A 200 2.22 5.45 -4.44
C TYR A 200 1.97 5.72 -5.94
N ASP A 201 2.09 6.98 -6.39
CA ASP A 201 1.74 7.41 -7.76
C ASP A 201 2.73 8.44 -8.32
N PHE A 202 3.86 8.67 -7.63
CA PHE A 202 4.76 9.76 -7.97
C PHE A 202 5.44 9.54 -9.32
N TYR A 203 5.89 8.31 -9.58
CA TYR A 203 6.58 7.96 -10.82
C TYR A 203 5.67 8.16 -12.05
N ASP A 204 4.42 7.70 -12.00
CA ASP A 204 3.48 7.83 -13.11
C ASP A 204 3.12 9.29 -13.39
N LEU A 205 2.86 10.08 -12.33
CA LEU A 205 2.60 11.51 -12.45
C LEU A 205 3.83 12.26 -13.00
N LEU A 206 5.02 11.90 -12.54
CA LEU A 206 6.27 12.47 -13.03
C LEU A 206 6.46 12.19 -14.53
N LYS A 207 6.21 10.95 -14.96
CA LYS A 207 6.28 10.56 -16.37
C LYS A 207 5.21 11.24 -17.21
N GLY A 208 3.99 11.39 -16.69
CA GLY A 208 2.90 12.13 -17.35
C GLY A 208 3.25 13.61 -17.58
N ILE A 209 3.71 14.32 -16.55
CA ILE A 209 4.07 15.75 -16.64
C ILE A 209 5.25 15.97 -17.59
N SER A 210 6.22 15.05 -17.57
CA SER A 210 7.43 15.14 -18.37
C SER A 210 7.34 14.49 -19.75
N HIS A 211 6.19 13.95 -20.14
CA HIS A 211 6.03 13.18 -21.38
C HIS A 211 7.06 12.04 -21.50
N GLY A 212 7.45 11.46 -20.37
CA GLY A 212 8.42 10.37 -20.27
C GLY A 212 9.88 10.79 -20.12
N TYR A 213 10.22 12.08 -20.32
CA TYR A 213 11.60 12.55 -20.34
C TYR A 213 12.26 12.68 -18.97
N ALA A 214 11.49 12.80 -17.88
CA ALA A 214 12.07 12.89 -16.55
C ALA A 214 12.59 11.53 -16.08
N THR A 215 13.74 11.52 -15.45
CA THR A 215 14.29 10.37 -14.73
C THR A 215 14.35 10.68 -13.25
N MET A 216 14.23 9.64 -12.44
CA MET A 216 14.20 9.74 -10.99
C MET A 216 15.10 8.67 -10.41
N ASP A 217 15.91 9.06 -9.43
CA ASP A 217 16.69 8.17 -8.58
C ASP A 217 16.45 8.55 -7.12
N TYR A 218 16.59 7.59 -6.20
CA TYR A 218 16.46 7.90 -4.78
C TYR A 218 17.40 7.06 -3.91
N GLU A 219 17.91 7.70 -2.87
CA GLU A 219 18.78 7.10 -1.86
C GLU A 219 18.15 7.24 -0.49
N PHE A 220 18.12 6.15 0.29
CA PHE A 220 17.60 6.19 1.65
C PHE A 220 18.55 6.98 2.57
N ILE A 221 18.01 8.00 3.26
CA ILE A 221 18.80 8.88 4.13
C ILE A 221 18.52 8.70 5.63
N GLY A 222 17.48 7.94 5.99
CA GLY A 222 17.13 7.69 7.39
C GLY A 222 15.65 7.86 7.71
N PHE A 223 15.32 7.71 8.99
CA PHE A 223 13.97 7.89 9.53
C PHE A 223 13.83 9.25 10.23
N GLU A 224 12.74 9.96 9.96
CA GLU A 224 12.45 11.24 10.61
C GLU A 224 11.03 11.27 11.17
N ALA A 225 10.87 11.95 12.31
CA ALA A 225 9.58 12.12 12.94
C ALA A 225 8.63 12.93 12.06
N GLY A 226 7.42 12.40 11.86
CA GLY A 226 6.35 13.04 11.08
C GLY A 226 5.02 13.05 11.84
N ASP A 227 4.13 14.00 11.53
CA ASP A 227 2.75 14.01 12.06
C ASP A 227 1.88 13.00 11.29
N LEU A 228 2.17 11.73 11.53
CA LEU A 228 1.51 10.60 10.90
C LEU A 228 0.32 10.11 11.72
N VAL A 229 -0.71 9.68 11.00
CA VAL A 229 -1.92 9.12 11.57
C VAL A 229 -2.31 7.87 10.81
N LYS A 230 -2.62 6.80 11.54
CA LYS A 230 -3.33 5.65 11.00
C LYS A 230 -4.77 6.03 10.70
N ILE A 231 -5.20 5.75 9.48
CA ILE A 231 -6.58 5.82 9.02
C ILE A 231 -7.14 4.41 8.97
N ASP A 232 -8.30 4.24 9.61
CA ASP A 232 -9.11 3.02 9.53
C ASP A 232 -10.32 3.26 8.63
N ILE A 233 -10.56 2.32 7.72
CA ILE A 233 -11.76 2.34 6.86
C ILE A 233 -12.79 1.39 7.45
N LEU A 234 -13.96 1.93 7.77
CA LEU A 234 -15.07 1.19 8.36
C LEU A 234 -16.19 1.00 7.34
N VAL A 235 -16.53 -0.26 7.11
CA VAL A 235 -17.69 -0.67 6.30
C VAL A 235 -18.76 -1.16 7.26
N ASN A 236 -19.91 -0.47 7.30
CA ASN A 236 -20.97 -0.76 8.25
C ASN A 236 -20.51 -0.81 9.73
N LYS A 237 -19.59 0.08 10.11
CA LYS A 237 -18.94 0.17 11.44
C LYS A 237 -17.93 -0.94 11.79
N VAL A 238 -17.64 -1.85 10.86
CA VAL A 238 -16.58 -2.84 11.02
C VAL A 238 -15.34 -2.31 10.30
N ALA A 239 -14.21 -2.24 11.01
CA ALA A 239 -12.94 -1.83 10.42
C ALA A 239 -12.42 -2.93 9.47
N VAL A 240 -11.96 -2.52 8.30
CA VAL A 240 -11.37 -3.41 7.30
C VAL A 240 -9.86 -3.17 7.31
N GLU A 241 -9.13 -4.06 7.99
CA GLU A 241 -7.70 -3.89 8.24
C GLU A 241 -6.88 -3.74 6.97
N ALA A 242 -7.18 -4.55 5.94
CA ALA A 242 -6.47 -4.54 4.66
C ALA A 242 -6.61 -3.22 3.85
N LEU A 243 -7.48 -2.29 4.27
CA LEU A 243 -7.61 -0.95 3.69
C LEU A 243 -7.08 0.16 4.58
N SER A 244 -6.50 -0.19 5.73
CA SER A 244 -5.96 0.77 6.69
C SER A 244 -4.59 1.27 6.21
N LEU A 245 -4.35 2.57 6.34
CA LEU A 245 -3.15 3.22 5.82
C LEU A 245 -2.58 4.19 6.86
N ILE A 246 -1.26 4.32 6.91
CA ILE A 246 -0.58 5.39 7.65
C ILE A 246 -0.36 6.53 6.67
N VAL A 247 -0.84 7.72 7.01
CA VAL A 247 -0.70 8.91 6.17
C VAL A 247 -0.39 10.14 7.02
N HIS A 248 0.16 11.17 6.39
CA HIS A 248 0.32 12.45 7.05
C HIS A 248 -1.04 13.09 7.38
N ARG A 249 -1.15 13.72 8.56
CA ARG A 249 -2.41 14.28 9.07
C ARG A 249 -3.09 15.26 8.10
N SER A 250 -2.31 16.09 7.40
CA SER A 250 -2.84 17.04 6.42
C SER A 250 -3.59 16.37 5.26
N ASN A 251 -3.13 15.20 4.83
CA ASN A 251 -3.65 14.49 3.67
C ASN A 251 -4.69 13.44 4.05
N ALA A 252 -4.95 13.27 5.35
CA ALA A 252 -5.77 12.19 5.88
C ALA A 252 -7.22 12.23 5.38
N GLU A 253 -7.85 13.41 5.43
CA GLU A 253 -9.23 13.57 4.95
C GLU A 253 -9.32 13.35 3.44
N TYR A 254 -8.39 13.92 2.66
CA TYR A 254 -8.39 13.81 1.20
C TYR A 254 -8.22 12.35 0.74
N ARG A 255 -7.17 11.66 1.22
CA ARG A 255 -6.93 10.24 0.86
C ARG A 255 -8.07 9.35 1.34
N GLY A 256 -8.53 9.52 2.58
CA GLY A 256 -9.66 8.77 3.11
C GLY A 256 -10.92 8.96 2.26
N ARG A 257 -11.22 10.19 1.85
CA ARG A 257 -12.38 10.50 1.01
C ARG A 257 -12.28 9.88 -0.39
N LYS A 258 -11.10 9.93 -1.02
CA LYS A 258 -10.85 9.28 -2.31
C LYS A 258 -11.13 7.77 -2.21
N MET A 259 -10.66 7.13 -1.15
CA MET A 259 -10.85 5.69 -0.92
C MET A 259 -12.32 5.30 -0.72
N ILE A 260 -13.07 6.02 0.13
CA ILE A 260 -14.50 5.72 0.34
C ILE A 260 -15.37 6.00 -0.90
N LEU A 261 -14.96 6.94 -1.76
CA LEU A 261 -15.64 7.19 -3.04
C LEU A 261 -15.44 6.02 -4.02
N LYS A 262 -14.24 5.45 -4.09
CA LYS A 262 -13.96 4.22 -4.84
C LYS A 262 -14.80 3.05 -4.29
N LEU A 263 -14.74 2.82 -2.97
CA LEU A 263 -15.54 1.80 -2.28
C LEU A 263 -17.04 1.92 -2.55
N ARG A 264 -17.58 3.15 -2.59
CA ARG A 264 -19.00 3.40 -2.87
C ARG A 264 -19.40 2.96 -4.28
N LYS A 265 -18.50 3.06 -5.26
CA LYS A 265 -18.75 2.61 -6.64
C LYS A 265 -18.63 1.09 -6.75
N ALA A 266 -17.67 0.50 -6.05
CA ALA A 266 -17.35 -0.92 -6.13
C ALA A 266 -18.37 -1.80 -5.37
N ILE A 267 -18.85 -1.37 -4.19
CA ILE A 267 -19.75 -2.18 -3.38
C ILE A 267 -21.19 -2.10 -3.92
N PRO A 268 -21.84 -3.24 -4.22
CA PRO A 268 -23.21 -3.25 -4.72
C PRO A 268 -24.19 -2.72 -3.67
N LYS A 269 -25.30 -2.15 -4.15
CA LYS A 269 -26.37 -1.68 -3.26
C LYS A 269 -27.00 -2.86 -2.52
N HIS A 270 -27.42 -2.62 -1.29
CA HIS A 270 -28.11 -3.59 -0.46
C HIS A 270 -29.55 -3.13 -0.15
N GLN A 271 -30.36 -3.98 0.49
CA GLN A 271 -31.73 -3.61 0.90
C GLN A 271 -31.74 -2.57 2.05
N PHE A 272 -30.60 -2.37 2.71
CA PHE A 272 -30.37 -1.38 3.76
C PHE A 272 -29.22 -0.44 3.37
N GLU A 273 -29.13 0.69 4.07
CA GLU A 273 -28.08 1.69 3.83
C GLU A 273 -26.79 1.27 4.50
N ILE A 274 -25.70 1.27 3.73
CA ILE A 274 -24.37 0.91 4.22
C ILE A 274 -23.56 2.20 4.42
N PRO A 275 -23.25 2.57 5.67
CA PRO A 275 -22.34 3.68 5.93
C PRO A 275 -20.90 3.23 5.66
N LEU A 276 -20.20 4.01 4.84
CA LEU A 276 -18.76 3.93 4.66
C LEU A 276 -18.13 5.07 5.45
N GLN A 277 -17.16 4.79 6.29
CA GLN A 277 -16.57 5.78 7.19
C GLN A 277 -15.06 5.66 7.19
N VAL A 278 -14.41 6.79 7.40
CA VAL A 278 -12.98 6.88 7.63
C VAL A 278 -12.80 7.39 9.05
N ALA A 279 -12.04 6.68 9.87
CA ALA A 279 -11.76 7.08 11.23
C ALA A 279 -10.26 7.23 11.49
N ILE A 280 -9.95 8.11 12.44
CA ILE A 280 -8.62 8.28 13.02
C ILE A 280 -8.79 8.10 14.52
N GLY A 281 -8.33 7.00 15.09
CA GLY A 281 -8.43 6.74 16.54
C GLY A 281 -9.87 6.87 17.07
N GLY A 282 -10.86 6.36 16.30
CA GLY A 282 -12.28 6.42 16.64
C GLY A 282 -13.02 7.70 16.21
N LYS A 283 -12.32 8.80 15.88
CA LYS A 283 -12.97 10.00 15.33
C LYS A 283 -13.21 9.83 13.84
N ILE A 284 -14.47 9.96 13.40
CA ILE A 284 -14.83 9.90 11.98
C ILE A 284 -14.43 11.21 11.30
N ILE A 285 -13.57 11.12 10.28
CA ILE A 285 -13.11 12.28 9.48
C ILE A 285 -13.90 12.44 8.18
N ALA A 286 -14.30 11.34 7.56
CA ALA A 286 -15.04 11.32 6.31
C ALA A 286 -16.12 10.24 6.35
N ARG A 287 -17.25 10.50 5.69
CA ARG A 287 -18.39 9.59 5.65
C ARG A 287 -19.08 9.65 4.31
N GLU A 288 -19.31 8.48 3.73
CA GLU A 288 -20.15 8.27 2.56
C GLU A 288 -21.23 7.23 2.90
N THR A 289 -22.29 7.15 2.09
CA THR A 289 -23.35 6.17 2.32
C THR A 289 -23.84 5.59 1.01
N ILE A 290 -23.79 4.26 0.92
CA ILE A 290 -24.37 3.52 -0.21
C ILE A 290 -25.89 3.48 0.02
N LYS A 291 -26.63 4.06 -0.92
CA LYS A 291 -28.10 4.10 -0.85
C LYS A 291 -28.68 2.70 -0.95
N ALA A 292 -29.64 2.41 -0.08
CA ALA A 292 -30.40 1.18 -0.13
C ALA A 292 -31.26 1.09 -1.39
N TYR A 293 -31.53 -0.12 -1.87
CA TYR A 293 -32.61 -0.35 -2.82
C TYR A 293 -33.93 0.16 -2.25
N ARG A 294 -34.72 0.84 -3.08
CA ARG A 294 -36.03 1.36 -2.70
C ARG A 294 -37.08 0.77 -3.61
N LYS A 295 -37.82 -0.20 -3.08
CA LYS A 295 -39.08 -0.62 -3.69
C LYS A 295 -40.12 0.48 -3.49
N ASP A 296 -40.81 0.87 -4.55
CA ASP A 296 -41.97 1.74 -4.44
C ASP A 296 -43.15 0.93 -3.86
N VAL A 297 -43.37 1.10 -2.56
CA VAL A 297 -44.48 0.44 -1.84
C VAL A 297 -45.83 1.11 -2.12
N LEU A 298 -45.84 2.27 -2.77
CA LEU A 298 -47.05 3.06 -3.04
C LEU A 298 -47.60 2.82 -4.45
N ALA A 299 -46.87 2.14 -5.33
CA ALA A 299 -47.23 1.96 -6.74
C ALA A 299 -48.63 1.35 -7.00
N LYS A 300 -49.15 0.54 -6.07
CA LYS A 300 -50.49 -0.09 -6.17
C LYS A 300 -51.60 0.69 -5.43
N LEU A 301 -51.30 1.85 -4.87
CA LEU A 301 -52.27 2.68 -4.15
C LEU A 301 -52.82 3.76 -5.08
N TYR A 302 -54.09 3.63 -5.44
CA TYR A 302 -54.79 4.56 -6.33
C TYR A 302 -55.60 5.65 -5.57
N GLY A 303 -55.53 5.67 -4.23
CA GLY A 303 -56.35 6.53 -3.38
C GLY A 303 -55.57 7.57 -2.55
N GLY A 304 -56.30 8.59 -2.06
CA GLY A 304 -55.78 9.69 -1.24
C GLY A 304 -55.58 9.36 0.25
N ASP A 305 -55.91 8.14 0.70
CA ASP A 305 -55.80 7.76 2.12
C ASP A 305 -54.34 7.74 2.60
N VAL A 306 -53.99 8.78 3.37
CA VAL A 306 -52.67 9.00 3.95
C VAL A 306 -52.31 7.91 4.96
N THR A 307 -53.30 7.36 5.68
CA THR A 307 -53.04 6.36 6.73
C THR A 307 -52.51 5.05 6.14
N ARG A 308 -53.06 4.60 5.01
CA ARG A 308 -52.58 3.41 4.28
C ARG A 308 -51.18 3.59 3.71
N LYS A 309 -50.87 4.78 3.17
CA LYS A 309 -49.51 5.13 2.70
C LYS A 309 -48.50 5.10 3.86
N MET A 310 -48.84 5.74 4.98
CA MET A 310 -48.01 5.76 6.18
C MET A 310 -47.75 4.36 6.75
N LYS A 311 -48.75 3.48 6.77
CA LYS A 311 -48.61 2.10 7.26
C LYS A 311 -47.57 1.31 6.45
N LEU A 312 -47.61 1.41 5.13
CA LEU A 312 -46.63 0.73 4.26
C LEU A 312 -45.22 1.30 4.40
N LEU A 313 -45.09 2.62 4.51
CA LEU A 313 -43.81 3.28 4.72
C LEU A 313 -43.20 2.93 6.09
N LYS A 314 -44.01 2.86 7.15
CA LYS A 314 -43.56 2.40 8.48
C LYS A 314 -43.06 0.96 8.44
N LYS A 315 -43.81 0.04 7.80
CA LYS A 315 -43.41 -1.36 7.63
C LYS A 315 -42.09 -1.50 6.86
N GLN A 316 -41.92 -0.71 5.78
CA GLN A 316 -40.67 -0.68 5.02
C GLN A 316 -39.50 -0.15 5.86
N LYS A 317 -39.72 0.92 6.64
CA LYS A 317 -38.70 1.53 7.50
C LYS A 317 -38.24 0.57 8.60
N GLU A 318 -39.17 -0.12 9.26
CA GLU A 318 -38.87 -1.12 10.29
C GLU A 318 -38.14 -2.33 9.70
N GLY A 319 -38.58 -2.84 8.55
CA GLY A 319 -37.89 -3.92 7.84
C GLY A 319 -36.43 -3.56 7.52
N LYS A 320 -36.19 -2.35 6.99
CA LYS A 320 -34.84 -1.85 6.73
C LYS A 320 -34.01 -1.67 8.00
N LYS A 321 -34.61 -1.20 9.10
CA LYS A 321 -33.93 -1.05 10.39
C LYS A 321 -33.48 -2.40 10.94
N ARG A 322 -34.34 -3.43 10.86
CA ARG A 322 -34.01 -4.81 11.26
C ARG A 322 -32.94 -5.43 10.39
N MET A 323 -32.99 -5.23 9.07
CA MET A 323 -31.95 -5.69 8.15
C MET A 323 -30.62 -5.01 8.44
N LYS A 324 -30.60 -3.72 8.79
CA LYS A 324 -29.37 -2.98 9.11
C LYS A 324 -28.66 -3.49 10.38
N SER A 325 -29.40 -3.92 11.40
CA SER A 325 -28.81 -4.39 12.66
C SER A 325 -28.21 -5.79 12.57
N ILE A 326 -28.72 -6.63 11.67
CA ILE A 326 -28.30 -8.04 11.53
C ILE A 326 -27.40 -8.23 10.29
N GLY A 327 -27.52 -7.34 9.30
CA GLY A 327 -26.82 -7.43 8.03
C GLY A 327 -25.31 -7.21 8.18
N GLN A 328 -24.55 -8.29 8.03
CA GLN A 328 -23.15 -8.21 7.68
C GLN A 328 -23.03 -7.86 6.19
N VAL A 329 -22.09 -6.98 5.85
CA VAL A 329 -21.81 -6.59 4.47
C VAL A 329 -20.56 -7.35 4.07
N ASN A 330 -20.72 -8.36 3.22
CA ASN A 330 -19.59 -9.01 2.59
C ASN A 330 -19.15 -8.14 1.43
N ILE A 331 -17.87 -7.78 1.41
CA ILE A 331 -17.27 -7.03 0.32
C ILE A 331 -16.88 -8.07 -0.73
N PRO A 332 -17.41 -8.00 -1.96
CA PRO A 332 -16.97 -8.90 -3.03
C PRO A 332 -15.47 -8.74 -3.27
N GLN A 333 -14.77 -9.83 -3.56
CA GLN A 333 -13.35 -9.79 -3.87
C GLN A 333 -13.07 -8.84 -5.05
N GLU A 334 -13.88 -8.91 -6.11
CA GLU A 334 -13.82 -7.99 -7.27
C GLU A 334 -13.91 -6.50 -6.87
N ALA A 335 -14.76 -6.19 -5.88
CA ALA A 335 -14.88 -4.82 -5.39
C ALA A 335 -13.60 -4.39 -4.67
N PHE A 336 -12.96 -5.29 -3.93
CA PHE A 336 -11.68 -5.06 -3.28
C PHE A 336 -10.54 -4.86 -4.29
N MET A 337 -10.51 -5.71 -5.33
CA MET A 337 -9.57 -5.60 -6.46
C MET A 337 -9.62 -4.21 -7.10
N SER A 338 -10.82 -3.75 -7.46
CA SER A 338 -11.00 -2.45 -8.13
C SER A 338 -10.55 -1.23 -7.32
N ILE A 339 -10.35 -1.41 -6.01
CA ILE A 339 -9.91 -0.34 -5.12
C ILE A 339 -8.38 -0.32 -4.99
N LEU A 340 -7.77 -1.52 -5.02
CA LEU A 340 -6.33 -1.71 -4.95
C LEU A 340 -5.64 -1.48 -6.29
N ASP A 341 -6.32 -1.79 -7.40
CA ASP A 341 -5.87 -1.41 -8.72
C ASP A 341 -5.80 0.12 -8.81
N ASN A 342 -4.56 0.61 -8.86
CA ASN A 342 -4.26 2.03 -9.00
C ASN A 342 -4.33 2.50 -10.46
N SER A 343 -4.59 1.60 -11.41
CA SER A 343 -4.85 1.91 -12.82
C SER A 343 -6.27 2.49 -12.97
N ASP A 344 -6.47 3.70 -12.46
CA ASP A 344 -7.55 4.58 -12.91
C ASP A 344 -6.93 5.65 -13.83
N ASP A 345 -6.48 5.21 -15.01
CA ASP A 345 -6.77 5.79 -16.32
C ASP A 345 -6.61 4.73 -17.43
#